data_AF-A0A7C7UWL9-F1
#
_entry.id   AF-A0A7C7UWL9-F1
#
_cell.length_a   1.000
_cell.length_b   1.000
_cell.length_c   1.000
_cell.angle_alpha   90.00
_cell.angle_beta   90.00
_cell.angle_gamma   90.00
#
_symmetry.space_group_name_H-M   'P 1'
#
loop_
_entity.id
_entity.type
_entity.pdbx_description
1 polymer ?
#
loop_
_entity_poly.entity_id
_entity_poly.type
_entity_poly.pdbx_seq_one_letter_code
_entity_poly.pdbx_strand_id
1 'polypeptide(L)'
;GLLGGMWADREGYLDTAGTVLAYAGAAKKNGATVIEHNRVLELHQTPDGWQVVTEKGTVTCEHVVNAGGLWAKQVGRMAGVELPVSPLSHHYLISDSIPALERLDFEVPMTVDLEGFTYLRQDQKGVLLGIYETDHQHWMMDGAPWDYGIELLQEDTDRIENELIMGFERYPCLQEVGVKTWVNGAFTFSPDGNPLVGPVPGKRGYWAACAVMAGFLQGGGVGKSLAEWMIHGEPEADVYGMDVARYGDYAQNKRFIRETTGQFYSRRFVMTYPNEQLPAGRPLKMAPAHDAMSAVGCKWGQSWDLEVPLYFAPKGFEEVPSLKRSNAHEIVGEECRVVRSGVGLLDITGFSRFEVSGPEAQAWLDHVMASRLPGPGR
;
A
#
# COMPACT_ATOMS: atom_id res chain seq x y z
N GLY A 1 27.03 -6.09 -15.84
CA GLY A 1 26.67 -5.29 -17.04
C GLY A 1 25.20 -5.47 -17.31
N LEU A 2 24.57 -4.56 -18.07
CA LEU A 2 23.14 -4.61 -18.37
C LEU A 2 22.79 -5.81 -19.27
N LEU A 3 21.80 -6.61 -18.87
CA LEU A 3 21.34 -7.77 -19.67
C LEU A 3 20.17 -7.41 -20.61
N GLY A 4 19.39 -6.37 -20.28
CA GLY A 4 18.23 -5.91 -21.03
C GLY A 4 17.49 -4.79 -20.30
N GLY A 5 16.37 -4.34 -20.86
CA GLY A 5 15.51 -3.32 -20.27
C GLY A 5 14.07 -3.43 -20.77
N MET A 6 13.14 -2.93 -19.97
CA MET A 6 11.73 -2.77 -20.35
C MET A 6 11.49 -1.30 -20.66
N TRP A 7 10.85 -1.02 -21.80
CA TRP A 7 10.54 0.33 -22.26
C TRP A 7 9.04 0.56 -22.27
N ALA A 8 8.61 1.67 -21.66
CA ALA A 8 7.25 2.16 -21.72
C ALA A 8 7.26 3.61 -22.25
N ASP A 9 6.72 3.81 -23.45
CA ASP A 9 6.74 5.08 -24.18
C ASP A 9 5.90 6.18 -23.52
N ARG A 10 4.99 5.80 -22.62
CA ARG A 10 4.07 6.70 -21.91
C ARG A 10 4.49 7.01 -20.48
N GLU A 11 5.66 6.54 -20.05
CA GLU A 11 6.20 6.92 -18.75
C GLU A 11 6.83 8.32 -18.78
N GLY A 12 6.87 8.96 -17.61
CA GLY A 12 7.41 10.29 -17.46
C GLY A 12 7.20 10.82 -16.05
N TYR A 13 7.30 12.14 -15.92
CA TYR A 13 7.09 12.86 -14.67
C TYR A 13 6.34 14.17 -14.96
N LEU A 14 5.81 14.80 -13.92
CA LEU A 14 5.18 16.13 -14.03
C LEU A 14 5.58 16.96 -12.82
N ASP A 15 5.35 18.27 -12.91
CA ASP A 15 5.40 19.17 -11.76
C ASP A 15 4.25 18.84 -10.79
N THR A 16 4.61 18.39 -9.59
CA THR A 16 3.66 17.95 -8.57
C THR A 16 2.84 19.12 -8.04
N ALA A 17 3.47 20.27 -7.80
CA ALA A 17 2.80 21.46 -7.27
C ALA A 17 1.81 22.04 -8.29
N GLY A 18 2.25 22.21 -9.54
CA GLY A 18 1.40 22.67 -10.64
C GLY A 18 0.21 21.77 -10.89
N THR A 19 0.37 20.46 -10.79
CA THR A 19 -0.72 19.49 -10.97
C THR A 19 -1.78 19.60 -9.86
N VAL A 20 -1.37 19.73 -8.59
CA VAL A 20 -2.31 19.90 -7.47
C VAL A 20 -3.08 21.22 -7.62
N LEU A 21 -2.40 22.31 -7.99
CA LEU A 21 -3.04 23.60 -8.26
C LEU A 21 -4.02 23.52 -9.44
N ALA A 22 -3.67 22.77 -10.50
CA ALA A 22 -4.55 22.54 -11.64
C ALA A 22 -5.82 21.77 -11.24
N TYR A 23 -5.70 20.72 -10.43
CA TYR A 23 -6.85 19.99 -9.87
C TYR A 23 -7.73 20.88 -8.99
N ALA A 24 -7.14 21.64 -8.06
CA ALA A 24 -7.89 22.56 -7.22
C ALA A 24 -8.61 23.64 -8.05
N GLY A 25 -7.96 24.17 -9.08
CA GLY A 25 -8.56 25.12 -10.03
C GLY A 25 -9.71 24.51 -10.83
N ALA A 26 -9.56 23.29 -11.33
CA ALA A 26 -10.61 22.56 -12.03
C ALA A 26 -11.81 22.27 -11.11
N ALA A 27 -11.57 21.83 -9.87
CA ALA A 27 -12.61 21.60 -8.88
C ALA A 27 -13.41 22.88 -8.59
N LYS A 28 -12.73 24.02 -8.38
CA LYS A 28 -13.38 25.33 -8.18
C LYS A 28 -14.25 25.74 -9.37
N LYS A 29 -13.77 25.56 -10.60
CA LYS A 29 -14.55 25.84 -11.82
C LYS A 29 -15.82 25.00 -11.94
N ASN A 30 -15.85 23.83 -11.29
CA ASN A 30 -17.00 22.93 -11.25
C ASN A 30 -17.81 23.05 -9.94
N GLY A 31 -17.63 24.13 -9.17
CA GLY A 31 -18.46 24.45 -8.01
C GLY A 31 -17.92 23.98 -6.66
N ALA A 32 -16.74 23.37 -6.59
CA ALA A 32 -16.13 23.01 -5.32
C ALA A 32 -15.57 24.26 -4.60
N THR A 33 -15.65 24.26 -3.27
CA THR A 33 -14.97 25.25 -2.42
C THR A 33 -13.69 24.63 -1.86
N VAL A 34 -12.55 25.33 -2.01
CA VAL A 34 -11.28 24.91 -1.39
C VAL A 34 -10.91 25.94 -0.33
N ILE A 35 -10.75 25.49 0.91
CA ILE A 35 -10.43 26.33 2.07
C ILE A 35 -9.11 25.85 2.65
N GLU A 36 -8.04 26.61 2.40
CA GLU A 36 -6.71 26.34 2.95
C GLU A 36 -6.56 26.93 4.36
N HIS A 37 -5.52 26.50 5.08
CA HIS A 37 -5.24 26.91 6.46
C HIS A 37 -6.47 26.77 7.36
N ASN A 38 -7.14 25.62 7.26
CA ASN A 38 -8.34 25.32 8.03
C ASN A 38 -8.33 23.85 8.44
N ARG A 39 -7.52 23.54 9.44
CA ARG A 39 -7.35 22.16 9.89
C ARG A 39 -8.65 21.63 10.51
N VAL A 40 -8.93 20.35 10.26
CA VAL A 40 -9.98 19.60 10.97
C VAL A 40 -9.48 19.29 12.38
N LEU A 41 -10.27 19.65 13.38
CA LEU A 41 -9.97 19.44 14.79
C LEU A 41 -10.70 18.21 15.33
N GLU A 42 -11.96 18.02 14.94
CA GLU A 42 -12.81 16.93 15.42
C GLU A 42 -13.78 16.47 14.32
N LEU A 43 -14.16 15.19 14.38
CA LEU A 43 -15.17 14.58 13.51
C LEU A 43 -16.23 13.90 14.38
N HIS A 44 -17.46 14.39 14.30
CA HIS A 44 -18.60 13.82 15.03
C HIS A 44 -19.57 13.19 14.05
N GLN A 45 -19.81 11.88 14.18
CA GLN A 45 -20.83 11.21 13.39
C GLN A 45 -22.22 11.57 13.94
N THR A 46 -23.15 11.92 13.04
CA THR A 46 -24.54 12.25 13.35
C THR A 46 -25.48 11.19 12.75
N PRO A 47 -26.78 11.19 13.07
CA PRO A 47 -27.74 10.29 12.42
C PRO A 47 -27.75 10.43 10.89
N ASP A 48 -27.58 11.65 10.38
CA ASP A 48 -27.73 11.98 8.96
C ASP A 48 -26.38 12.16 8.22
N GLY A 49 -25.24 12.09 8.93
CA GLY A 49 -23.93 12.31 8.34
C GLY A 49 -22.86 12.64 9.37
N TRP A 50 -22.23 13.80 9.19
CA TRP A 50 -21.04 14.23 9.92
C TRP A 50 -21.07 15.71 10.26
N GLN A 51 -20.51 16.04 11.42
CA GLN A 51 -20.14 17.38 11.82
C GLN A 51 -18.61 17.46 11.88
N VAL A 52 -18.02 18.32 11.04
CA VAL A 52 -16.59 18.54 10.91
C VAL A 52 -16.23 19.85 11.60
N VAL A 53 -15.60 19.77 12.77
CA VAL A 53 -15.13 20.96 13.50
C VAL A 53 -13.79 21.36 12.93
N THR A 54 -13.65 22.61 12.51
CA THR A 54 -12.41 23.15 11.93
C THR A 54 -12.01 24.45 12.63
N GLU A 55 -10.78 24.91 12.39
CA GLU A 55 -10.27 26.16 12.94
C GLU A 55 -11.09 27.41 12.54
N LYS A 56 -11.79 27.35 11.40
CA LYS A 56 -12.63 28.44 10.87
C LYS A 56 -14.13 28.20 11.06
N GLY A 57 -14.50 27.23 11.91
CA GLY A 57 -15.89 26.91 12.23
C GLY A 57 -16.28 25.50 11.83
N THR A 58 -17.56 25.20 11.98
CA THR A 58 -18.08 23.84 11.84
C THR A 58 -18.83 23.67 10.52
N VAL A 59 -18.58 22.57 9.82
CA VAL A 59 -19.27 22.17 8.58
C VAL A 59 -20.09 20.91 8.84
N THR A 60 -21.33 20.87 8.38
CA THR A 60 -22.16 19.66 8.39
C THR A 60 -22.22 19.08 6.98
N CYS A 61 -22.02 17.78 6.83
CA CYS A 61 -22.04 17.09 5.54
C CYS A 61 -22.52 15.64 5.67
N GLU A 62 -22.97 15.04 4.58
CA GLU A 62 -23.35 13.62 4.54
C GLU A 62 -22.12 12.71 4.47
N HIS A 63 -21.05 13.20 3.82
CA HIS A 63 -19.84 12.45 3.54
C HIS A 63 -18.57 13.18 3.96
N VAL A 64 -17.59 12.42 4.44
CA VAL A 64 -16.22 12.86 4.75
C VAL A 64 -15.24 11.94 4.05
N VAL A 65 -14.26 12.50 3.34
CA VAL A 65 -13.17 11.74 2.72
C VAL A 65 -11.87 12.07 3.46
N ASN A 66 -11.24 11.07 4.07
CA ASN A 66 -9.91 11.19 4.63
C ASN A 66 -8.86 11.01 3.52
N ALA A 67 -8.27 12.13 3.10
CA ALA A 67 -7.10 12.20 2.22
C ALA A 67 -5.92 12.88 2.93
N GLY A 68 -5.79 12.66 4.24
CA GLY A 68 -4.91 13.43 5.13
C GLY A 68 -3.40 13.15 5.01
N GLY A 69 -2.95 12.37 4.01
CA GLY A 69 -1.51 12.08 3.81
C GLY A 69 -0.81 11.59 5.08
N LEU A 70 0.24 12.30 5.50
CA LEU A 70 0.99 12.03 6.74
C LEU A 70 0.13 12.06 8.02
N TRP A 71 -0.99 12.77 7.99
CA TRP A 71 -1.95 12.89 9.10
C TRP A 71 -3.13 11.93 8.97
N ALA A 72 -3.17 11.07 7.94
CA ALA A 72 -4.27 10.14 7.68
C ALA A 72 -4.69 9.36 8.93
N LYS A 73 -3.72 8.84 9.69
CA LYS A 73 -3.97 8.09 10.94
C LYS A 73 -4.61 8.97 12.03
N GLN A 74 -4.10 10.18 12.24
CA GLN A 74 -4.68 11.10 13.23
C GLN A 74 -6.10 11.53 12.85
N VAL A 75 -6.35 11.83 11.57
CA VAL A 75 -7.69 12.15 11.05
C VAL A 75 -8.62 10.94 11.15
N GLY A 76 -8.12 9.72 10.93
CA GLY A 76 -8.84 8.48 11.18
C GLY A 76 -9.30 8.36 12.63
N ARG A 77 -8.38 8.59 13.58
CA ARG A 77 -8.67 8.55 15.03
C ARG A 77 -9.74 9.53 15.45
N MET A 78 -9.86 10.70 14.81
CA MET A 78 -10.97 11.64 15.05
C MET A 78 -12.33 11.01 14.74
N ALA A 79 -12.42 10.12 13.76
CA ALA A 79 -13.64 9.37 13.42
C ALA A 79 -13.76 8.04 14.19
N GLY A 80 -12.83 7.72 15.09
CA GLY A 80 -12.75 6.44 15.80
C GLY A 80 -12.29 5.28 14.91
N VAL A 81 -11.42 5.55 13.93
CA VAL A 81 -10.86 4.57 12.99
C VAL A 81 -9.34 4.53 13.14
N GLU A 82 -8.78 3.37 13.43
CA GLU A 82 -7.33 3.17 13.47
C GLU A 82 -6.85 2.64 12.12
N LEU A 83 -6.36 3.54 11.25
CA LEU A 83 -5.92 3.17 9.91
C LEU A 83 -4.57 2.41 9.93
N PRO A 84 -4.42 1.31 9.16
CA PRO A 84 -3.17 0.57 9.03
C PRO A 84 -2.20 1.32 8.11
N VAL A 85 -1.64 2.42 8.61
CA VAL A 85 -0.74 3.28 7.85
C VAL A 85 0.43 3.73 8.72
N SER A 86 1.62 3.81 8.11
CA SER A 86 2.80 4.40 8.73
C SER A 86 3.56 5.25 7.73
N PRO A 87 4.06 6.43 8.13
CA PRO A 87 5.06 7.13 7.36
C PRO A 87 6.43 6.45 7.46
N LEU A 88 7.19 6.49 6.37
CA LEU A 88 8.62 6.16 6.32
C LEU A 88 9.37 7.33 5.66
N SER A 89 10.61 7.54 6.07
CA SER A 89 11.51 8.48 5.42
C SER A 89 12.01 7.93 4.08
N HIS A 90 12.37 8.82 3.16
CA HIS A 90 12.82 8.47 1.82
C HIS A 90 13.71 9.55 1.23
N HIS A 91 14.80 9.10 0.62
CA HIS A 91 15.84 9.96 0.09
C HIS A 91 15.80 10.04 -1.43
N TYR A 92 15.99 11.26 -1.93
CA TYR A 92 16.53 11.48 -3.25
C TYR A 92 17.50 12.65 -3.23
N LEU A 93 18.38 12.67 -4.22
CA LEU A 93 19.29 13.77 -4.46
C LEU A 93 19.02 14.39 -5.83
N ILE A 94 19.37 15.67 -5.96
CA ILE A 94 19.45 16.38 -7.23
C ILE A 94 20.91 16.73 -7.46
N SER A 95 21.45 16.35 -8.61
CA SER A 95 22.85 16.65 -8.97
C SER A 95 23.01 18.10 -9.45
N ASP A 96 24.26 18.57 -9.49
CA ASP A 96 24.65 19.68 -10.35
C ASP A 96 24.47 19.33 -11.83
N SER A 97 24.67 20.32 -12.72
CA SER A 97 24.66 20.09 -14.16
C SER A 97 25.71 19.05 -14.57
N ILE A 98 25.28 18.08 -15.38
CA ILE A 98 26.13 17.02 -15.91
C ILE A 98 26.53 17.41 -17.34
N PRO A 99 27.82 17.58 -17.66
CA PRO A 99 28.27 18.03 -18.98
C PRO A 99 27.76 17.15 -20.14
N ALA A 100 27.57 15.85 -19.89
CA ALA A 100 27.00 14.93 -20.88
C ALA A 100 25.55 15.29 -21.23
N LEU A 101 24.73 15.68 -20.25
CA LEU A 101 23.33 16.06 -20.46
C LEU A 101 23.19 17.44 -21.10
N GLU A 102 24.12 18.35 -20.86
CA GLU A 102 24.13 19.67 -21.52
C GLU A 102 24.25 19.58 -23.04
N ARG A 103 24.97 18.55 -23.53
CA ARG A 103 25.20 18.31 -24.96
C ARG A 103 24.05 17.58 -25.66
N LEU A 104 23.08 17.05 -24.90
CA LEU A 104 21.91 16.37 -25.47
C LEU A 104 20.83 17.39 -25.87
N ASP A 105 20.22 17.15 -27.02
CA ASP A 105 19.06 17.88 -27.55
C ASP A 105 17.72 17.18 -27.24
N PHE A 106 17.78 16.06 -26.52
CA PHE A 106 16.63 15.32 -26.02
C PHE A 106 16.75 15.09 -24.51
N GLU A 107 15.62 14.79 -23.89
CA GLU A 107 15.55 14.41 -22.47
C GLU A 107 15.85 12.92 -22.29
N VAL A 108 16.77 12.58 -21.37
CA VAL A 108 17.07 11.18 -21.07
C VAL A 108 15.89 10.52 -20.39
N PRO A 109 15.59 9.25 -20.74
CA PRO A 109 14.44 8.59 -20.18
C PRO A 109 14.56 8.36 -18.67
N MET A 110 13.43 8.43 -17.99
CA MET A 110 13.34 7.95 -16.62
C MET A 110 13.75 6.47 -16.58
N THR A 111 14.57 6.11 -15.61
CA THR A 111 15.15 4.78 -15.48
C THR A 111 14.93 4.27 -14.06
N VAL A 112 14.45 3.04 -13.93
CA VAL A 112 14.39 2.33 -12.65
C VAL A 112 15.43 1.22 -12.69
N ASP A 113 16.35 1.22 -11.72
CA ASP A 113 17.34 0.17 -11.54
C ASP A 113 17.00 -0.66 -10.31
N LEU A 114 16.43 -1.84 -10.56
CA LEU A 114 15.95 -2.73 -9.49
C LEU A 114 17.11 -3.29 -8.65
N GLU A 115 18.26 -3.58 -9.28
CA GLU A 115 19.42 -4.14 -8.57
C GLU A 115 20.16 -3.09 -7.75
N GLY A 116 20.24 -1.86 -8.24
CA GLY A 116 20.84 -0.74 -7.52
C GLY A 116 19.90 -0.05 -6.53
N PHE A 117 18.65 -0.51 -6.44
CA PHE A 117 17.61 0.10 -5.62
C PHE A 117 17.35 1.59 -5.91
N THR A 118 17.51 2.02 -7.16
CA THR A 118 17.39 3.43 -7.53
C THR A 118 16.36 3.70 -8.62
N TYR A 119 15.87 4.93 -8.66
CA TYR A 119 15.21 5.48 -9.83
C TYR A 119 15.84 6.83 -10.19
N LEU A 120 15.93 7.12 -11.48
CA LEU A 120 16.57 8.30 -12.01
C LEU A 120 15.67 8.98 -13.03
N ARG A 121 15.61 10.31 -13.00
CA ARG A 121 15.07 11.11 -14.11
C ARG A 121 15.97 12.32 -14.35
N GLN A 122 15.90 12.87 -15.57
CA GLN A 122 16.53 14.17 -15.81
C GLN A 122 15.87 15.25 -14.95
N ASP A 123 16.69 16.15 -14.41
CA ASP A 123 16.24 17.37 -13.74
C ASP A 123 17.03 18.55 -14.28
N GLN A 124 16.41 19.30 -15.19
CA GLN A 124 17.08 20.35 -15.96
C GLN A 124 18.30 19.81 -16.73
N LYS A 125 19.52 20.19 -16.30
CA LYS A 125 20.80 19.73 -16.87
C LYS A 125 21.54 18.75 -15.96
N GLY A 126 20.95 18.40 -14.82
CA GLY A 126 21.39 17.32 -13.95
C GLY A 126 20.37 16.18 -13.93
N VAL A 127 20.37 15.42 -12.84
CA VAL A 127 19.39 14.36 -12.59
C VAL A 127 18.85 14.42 -11.17
N LEU A 128 17.67 13.86 -10.99
CA LEU A 128 17.19 13.37 -9.72
C LEU A 128 17.51 11.88 -9.62
N LEU A 129 18.13 11.45 -8.52
CA LEU A 129 18.34 10.04 -8.18
C LEU A 129 17.66 9.75 -6.84
N GLY A 130 16.61 8.93 -6.85
CA GLY A 130 15.92 8.47 -5.65
C GLY A 130 16.29 7.03 -5.30
N ILE A 131 16.21 6.72 -4.00
CA ILE A 131 16.81 5.52 -3.40
C ILE A 131 15.79 4.82 -2.52
N TYR A 132 15.65 3.51 -2.68
CA TYR A 132 14.87 2.66 -1.76
C TYR A 132 15.82 1.78 -0.96
N GLU A 133 16.28 2.30 0.16
CA GLU A 133 17.22 1.62 1.04
C GLU A 133 16.62 0.41 1.77
N THR A 134 17.46 -0.58 2.02
CA THR A 134 17.10 -1.76 2.80
C THR A 134 16.98 -1.46 4.30
N ASP A 135 17.88 -0.62 4.82
CA ASP A 135 17.83 -0.11 6.21
C ASP A 135 16.82 1.04 6.36
N HIS A 136 15.54 0.71 6.20
CA HIS A 136 14.40 1.64 6.25
C HIS A 136 14.22 2.31 7.61
N GLN A 137 13.60 3.50 7.63
CA GLN A 137 13.30 4.22 8.85
C GLN A 137 11.83 4.68 8.87
N HIS A 138 11.07 4.18 9.85
CA HIS A 138 9.75 4.72 10.15
C HIS A 138 9.86 6.13 10.71
N TRP A 139 8.96 7.00 10.29
CA TRP A 139 8.87 8.37 10.78
C TRP A 139 7.48 8.61 11.36
N MET A 140 7.41 9.10 12.61
CA MET A 140 6.17 9.55 13.25
C MET A 140 4.96 8.60 13.04
N MET A 141 5.11 7.31 13.39
CA MET A 141 4.10 6.27 13.15
C MET A 141 2.70 6.55 13.71
N ASP A 142 2.61 7.37 14.75
CA ASP A 142 1.35 7.75 15.40
C ASP A 142 0.74 9.05 14.84
N GLY A 143 1.42 9.65 13.85
CA GLY A 143 0.99 10.87 13.19
C GLY A 143 2.06 11.96 13.21
N ALA A 144 2.17 12.68 12.10
CA ALA A 144 3.05 13.83 11.98
C ALA A 144 2.61 14.98 12.91
N PRO A 145 3.55 15.86 13.33
CA PRO A 145 3.19 17.13 13.96
C PRO A 145 2.25 17.92 13.05
N TRP A 146 1.26 18.61 13.62
CA TRP A 146 0.28 19.36 12.83
C TRP A 146 0.83 20.64 12.20
N ASP A 147 1.92 21.15 12.74
CA ASP A 147 2.68 22.30 12.28
C ASP A 147 3.78 21.92 11.28
N TYR A 148 3.98 20.63 11.01
CA TYR A 148 4.89 20.18 9.97
C TYR A 148 4.36 20.54 8.58
N GLY A 149 5.15 21.24 7.77
CA GLY A 149 4.77 21.58 6.40
C GLY A 149 5.82 22.41 5.68
N ILE A 150 6.10 22.07 4.41
CA ILE A 150 7.17 22.72 3.61
C ILE A 150 8.55 22.60 4.29
N GLU A 151 8.77 21.49 5.00
CA GLU A 151 10.04 21.15 5.63
C GLU A 151 10.48 19.77 5.14
N LEU A 152 11.79 19.54 5.15
CA LEU A 152 12.41 18.25 4.85
C LEU A 152 13.07 17.72 6.13
N LEU A 153 13.13 16.41 6.25
CA LEU A 153 13.92 15.76 7.28
C LEU A 153 15.40 16.00 7.00
N GLN A 154 16.22 15.98 8.05
CA GLN A 154 17.67 16.00 7.86
C GLN A 154 18.10 14.75 7.09
N GLU A 155 18.94 14.89 6.07
CA GLU A 155 19.49 13.77 5.34
C GLU A 155 20.39 12.89 6.24
N ASP A 156 20.35 11.58 6.00
CA ASP A 156 21.11 10.56 6.71
C ASP A 156 21.78 9.68 5.65
N THR A 157 22.85 10.23 5.08
CA THR A 157 23.55 9.64 3.93
C THR A 157 24.29 8.36 4.30
N ASP A 158 24.69 8.23 5.57
CA ASP A 158 25.40 7.04 6.07
C ASP A 158 24.46 5.82 6.04
N ARG A 159 23.19 6.00 6.40
CA ARG A 159 22.17 4.93 6.37
C ARG A 159 21.91 4.38 4.97
N ILE A 160 22.05 5.23 3.94
CA ILE A 160 21.77 4.88 2.54
C ILE A 160 23.05 4.69 1.70
N GLU A 161 24.22 4.60 2.34
CA GLU A 161 25.52 4.57 1.68
C GLU A 161 25.65 3.42 0.68
N ASN A 162 25.14 2.23 1.02
CA ASN A 162 25.23 1.05 0.16
C ASN A 162 24.52 1.27 -1.18
N GLU A 163 23.29 1.76 -1.15
CA GLU A 163 22.50 2.05 -2.33
C GLU A 163 23.03 3.26 -3.11
N LEU A 164 23.65 4.23 -2.43
CA LEU A 164 24.37 5.32 -3.10
C LEU A 164 25.56 4.81 -3.91
N ILE A 165 26.38 3.92 -3.33
CA ILE A 165 27.50 3.30 -4.03
C ILE A 165 27.00 2.56 -5.28
N MET A 166 25.96 1.73 -5.14
CA MET A 166 25.36 1.03 -6.28
C MET A 166 24.84 1.99 -7.34
N GLY A 167 24.15 3.06 -6.94
CA GLY A 167 23.66 4.10 -7.84
C GLY A 167 24.79 4.80 -8.60
N PHE A 168 25.89 5.14 -7.94
CA PHE A 168 27.02 5.84 -8.56
C PHE A 168 27.85 4.92 -9.44
N GLU A 169 27.93 3.63 -9.14
CA GLU A 169 28.47 2.62 -10.05
C GLU A 169 27.60 2.44 -11.29
N ARG A 170 26.27 2.47 -11.13
CA ARG A 170 25.31 2.38 -12.24
C ARG A 170 25.34 3.62 -13.14
N TYR A 171 25.51 4.80 -12.56
CA TYR A 171 25.54 6.09 -13.26
C TYR A 171 26.87 6.83 -13.02
N PRO A 172 27.97 6.43 -13.70
CA PRO A 172 29.31 6.97 -13.42
C PRO A 172 29.45 8.50 -13.57
N CYS A 173 28.59 9.14 -14.38
CA CYS A 173 28.57 10.60 -14.50
C CYS A 173 28.27 11.34 -13.19
N LEU A 174 27.64 10.67 -12.21
CA LEU A 174 27.38 11.23 -10.89
C LEU A 174 28.63 11.29 -10.00
N GLN A 175 29.68 10.53 -10.32
CA GLN A 175 30.94 10.58 -9.58
C GLN A 175 31.76 11.83 -9.90
N GLU A 176 31.41 12.56 -10.97
CA GLU A 176 32.14 13.74 -11.47
C GLU A 176 31.45 15.08 -11.11
N VAL A 177 30.27 15.03 -10.49
CA VAL A 177 29.46 16.23 -10.18
C VAL A 177 29.03 16.26 -8.72
N GLY A 178 28.73 17.45 -8.20
CA GLY A 178 28.23 17.63 -6.84
C GLY A 178 26.75 17.25 -6.69
N VAL A 179 26.34 17.05 -5.44
CA VAL A 179 24.92 17.03 -5.05
C VAL A 179 24.50 18.47 -4.79
N LYS A 180 23.58 18.97 -5.61
CA LYS A 180 22.99 20.31 -5.48
C LYS A 180 21.99 20.38 -4.33
N THR A 181 21.20 19.33 -4.14
CA THR A 181 20.14 19.30 -3.11
C THR A 181 19.90 17.88 -2.65
N TRP A 182 19.85 17.70 -1.33
CA TRP A 182 19.31 16.49 -0.70
C TRP A 182 17.85 16.71 -0.36
N VAL A 183 17.06 15.67 -0.58
CA VAL A 183 15.68 15.62 -0.12
C VAL A 183 15.47 14.35 0.66
N ASN A 184 15.20 14.51 1.96
CA ASN A 184 14.68 13.47 2.81
C ASN A 184 13.25 13.84 3.21
N GLY A 185 12.27 13.19 2.59
CA GLY A 185 10.85 13.41 2.88
C GLY A 185 10.25 12.22 3.61
N ALA A 186 9.02 12.37 4.08
CA ALA A 186 8.23 11.24 4.53
C ALA A 186 6.96 11.10 3.69
N PHE A 187 6.55 9.86 3.45
CA PHE A 187 5.23 9.56 2.89
C PHE A 187 4.70 8.25 3.47
N THR A 188 3.43 7.95 3.19
CA THR A 188 2.68 6.93 3.90
C THR A 188 2.63 5.60 3.15
N PHE A 189 2.75 4.52 3.91
CA PHE A 189 2.66 3.14 3.47
C PHE A 189 1.59 2.40 4.26
N SER A 190 0.85 1.56 3.56
CA SER A 190 0.03 0.49 4.14
C SER A 190 0.85 -0.81 4.23
N PRO A 191 0.42 -1.80 5.03
CA PRO A 191 1.11 -3.08 5.19
C PRO A 191 1.48 -3.80 3.88
N ASP A 192 0.62 -3.73 2.86
CA ASP A 192 0.82 -4.33 1.54
C ASP A 192 1.31 -3.33 0.47
N GLY A 193 1.48 -2.06 0.85
CA GLY A 193 1.88 -0.97 -0.03
C GLY A 193 0.80 -0.46 -0.99
N ASN A 194 -0.38 -1.07 -1.01
CA ASN A 194 -1.50 -0.58 -1.82
C ASN A 194 -2.25 0.56 -1.10
N PRO A 195 -2.86 1.51 -1.84
CA PRO A 195 -3.73 2.52 -1.28
C PRO A 195 -4.81 1.96 -0.34
N LEU A 196 -5.30 2.80 0.58
CA LEU A 196 -6.47 2.55 1.43
C LEU A 196 -7.62 3.41 0.90
N VAL A 197 -8.49 2.82 0.09
CA VAL A 197 -9.52 3.52 -0.69
C VAL A 197 -10.89 2.93 -0.43
N GLY A 198 -11.92 3.77 -0.33
CA GLY A 198 -13.31 3.30 -0.27
C GLY A 198 -14.01 3.54 1.06
N PRO A 199 -15.22 2.98 1.25
CA PRO A 199 -16.05 3.21 2.42
C PRO A 199 -15.48 2.48 3.64
N VAL A 200 -15.38 3.17 4.78
CA VAL A 200 -14.85 2.56 6.00
C VAL A 200 -15.94 1.76 6.73
N PRO A 201 -15.73 0.46 7.00
CA PRO A 201 -16.71 -0.37 7.71
C PRO A 201 -17.14 0.22 9.05
N GLY A 202 -18.45 0.19 9.33
CA GLY A 202 -19.02 0.72 10.57
C GLY A 202 -19.10 2.25 10.66
N LYS A 203 -18.64 3.00 9.65
CA LYS A 203 -18.63 4.47 9.63
C LYS A 203 -19.34 5.01 8.40
N ARG A 204 -20.68 4.94 8.39
CA ARG A 204 -21.51 5.42 7.27
C ARG A 204 -21.11 6.84 6.86
N GLY A 205 -20.84 7.02 5.56
CA GLY A 205 -20.46 8.29 4.96
C GLY A 205 -19.00 8.69 5.17
N TYR A 206 -18.18 7.90 5.87
CA TYR A 206 -16.74 8.12 5.98
C TYR A 206 -15.97 7.25 4.99
N TRP A 207 -15.11 7.89 4.21
CA TRP A 207 -14.35 7.29 3.13
C TRP A 207 -12.85 7.51 3.33
N ALA A 208 -12.04 6.59 2.84
CA ALA A 208 -10.59 6.72 2.82
C ALA A 208 -10.07 6.93 1.39
N ALA A 209 -9.05 7.76 1.25
CA ALA A 209 -8.13 7.85 0.13
C ALA A 209 -6.72 8.07 0.69
N CYS A 210 -6.24 7.09 1.45
CA CYS A 210 -5.04 7.17 2.28
C CYS A 210 -3.94 6.24 1.77
N ALA A 211 -2.71 6.42 2.29
CA ALA A 211 -1.56 5.54 1.97
C ALA A 211 -1.29 5.39 0.46
N VAL A 212 -1.59 6.41 -0.34
CA VAL A 212 -1.31 6.41 -1.78
C VAL A 212 0.19 6.69 -1.95
N MET A 213 0.98 5.64 -1.83
CA MET A 213 2.45 5.69 -1.82
C MET A 213 2.99 6.36 -3.10
N ALA A 214 2.63 5.83 -4.27
CA ALA A 214 2.90 6.45 -5.57
C ALA A 214 1.84 7.52 -5.88
N GLY A 215 1.57 8.40 -4.91
CA GLY A 215 0.42 9.31 -4.89
C GLY A 215 0.27 10.18 -6.13
N PHE A 216 1.39 10.57 -6.73
CA PHE A 216 1.37 11.36 -7.94
C PHE A 216 1.00 10.54 -9.19
N LEU A 217 1.51 9.32 -9.30
CA LEU A 217 1.22 8.39 -10.39
C LEU A 217 -0.22 7.84 -10.30
N GLN A 218 -0.67 7.50 -9.09
CA GLN A 218 -1.92 6.79 -8.84
C GLN A 218 -3.08 7.74 -8.48
N GLY A 219 -2.81 8.96 -8.03
CA GLY A 219 -3.80 9.86 -7.43
C GLY A 219 -4.98 10.18 -8.35
N GLY A 220 -4.74 10.36 -9.65
CA GLY A 220 -5.82 10.56 -10.63
C GLY A 220 -6.76 9.35 -10.74
N GLY A 221 -6.20 8.14 -10.78
CA GLY A 221 -6.97 6.88 -10.84
C GLY A 221 -7.71 6.58 -9.53
N VAL A 222 -7.07 6.81 -8.39
CA VAL A 222 -7.69 6.70 -7.06
C VAL A 222 -8.84 7.69 -6.93
N GLY A 223 -8.64 8.95 -7.34
CA GLY A 223 -9.66 9.98 -7.33
C GLY A 223 -10.88 9.63 -8.18
N LYS A 224 -10.67 9.14 -9.43
CA LYS A 224 -11.75 8.65 -10.29
C LYS A 224 -12.51 7.50 -9.63
N SER A 225 -11.80 6.47 -9.19
CA SER A 225 -12.42 5.25 -8.65
C SER A 225 -13.24 5.54 -7.39
N LEU A 226 -12.73 6.38 -6.50
CA LEU A 226 -13.47 6.77 -5.30
C LEU A 226 -14.70 7.63 -5.65
N ALA A 227 -14.58 8.56 -6.61
CA ALA A 227 -15.70 9.38 -7.04
C ALA A 227 -16.83 8.51 -7.63
N GLU A 228 -16.49 7.53 -8.48
CA GLU A 228 -17.45 6.57 -9.03
C GLU A 228 -18.14 5.77 -7.93
N TRP A 229 -17.37 5.26 -6.98
CA TRP A 229 -17.92 4.51 -5.85
C TRP A 229 -18.89 5.35 -5.02
N MET A 230 -18.56 6.61 -4.74
CA MET A 230 -19.43 7.52 -3.99
C MET A 230 -20.71 7.90 -4.75
N ILE A 231 -20.64 8.06 -6.08
CA ILE A 231 -21.76 8.53 -6.91
C ILE A 231 -22.68 7.37 -7.33
N HIS A 232 -22.10 6.23 -7.70
CA HIS A 232 -22.81 5.11 -8.33
C HIS A 232 -22.99 3.91 -7.40
N GLY A 233 -22.29 3.87 -6.26
CA GLY A 233 -22.31 2.75 -5.33
C GLY A 233 -21.27 1.67 -5.63
N GLU A 234 -20.61 1.72 -6.79
CA GLU A 234 -19.50 0.84 -7.18
C GLU A 234 -18.56 1.56 -8.18
N PRO A 235 -17.26 1.22 -8.19
CA PRO A 235 -16.30 1.70 -9.19
C PRO A 235 -16.40 0.91 -10.51
N GLU A 236 -15.99 1.51 -11.62
CA GLU A 236 -15.96 0.83 -12.93
C GLU A 236 -14.90 -0.30 -12.98
N ALA A 237 -13.75 -0.07 -12.34
CA ALA A 237 -12.65 -1.02 -12.28
C ALA A 237 -12.65 -1.79 -10.96
N ASP A 238 -12.11 -3.01 -10.97
CA ASP A 238 -11.88 -3.77 -9.74
C ASP A 238 -10.78 -3.09 -8.91
N VAL A 239 -11.18 -2.59 -7.73
CA VAL A 239 -10.30 -1.93 -6.75
C VAL A 239 -10.14 -2.76 -5.48
N TYR A 240 -10.45 -4.05 -5.48
CA TYR A 240 -10.38 -4.91 -4.29
C TYR A 240 -9.05 -4.81 -3.55
N GLY A 241 -7.93 -4.80 -4.28
CA GLY A 241 -6.59 -4.65 -3.68
C GLY A 241 -6.32 -3.28 -3.03
N MET A 242 -7.15 -2.28 -3.32
CA MET A 242 -7.09 -0.94 -2.71
C MET A 242 -8.17 -0.71 -1.65
N ASP A 243 -9.19 -1.58 -1.58
CA ASP A 243 -10.31 -1.42 -0.65
C ASP A 243 -9.79 -1.32 0.79
N VAL A 244 -10.14 -0.25 1.51
CA VAL A 244 -9.80 -0.06 2.92
C VAL A 244 -10.40 -1.16 3.79
N ALA A 245 -11.53 -1.74 3.38
CA ALA A 245 -12.18 -2.84 4.07
C ALA A 245 -11.41 -4.16 3.97
N ARG A 246 -10.34 -4.27 3.15
CA ARG A 246 -9.47 -5.45 3.05
C ARG A 246 -8.62 -5.74 4.29
N TYR A 247 -8.71 -4.89 5.29
CA TYR A 247 -8.06 -5.08 6.59
C TYR A 247 -9.11 -5.23 7.68
N GLY A 248 -8.82 -6.13 8.63
CA GLY A 248 -9.60 -6.27 9.86
C GLY A 248 -8.95 -5.57 11.06
N ASP A 249 -9.51 -5.78 12.26
CA ASP A 249 -9.02 -5.20 13.52
C ASP A 249 -7.56 -5.54 13.82
N TYR A 250 -7.07 -6.69 13.33
CA TYR A 250 -5.67 -7.08 13.46
C TYR A 250 -4.70 -6.03 12.88
N ALA A 251 -5.12 -5.30 11.85
CA ALA A 251 -4.29 -4.33 11.16
C ALA A 251 -4.14 -3.02 11.94
N GLN A 252 -4.86 -2.86 13.05
CA GLN A 252 -4.65 -1.78 14.04
C GLN A 252 -3.41 -2.04 14.91
N ASN A 253 -2.87 -3.26 14.89
CA ASN A 253 -1.72 -3.65 15.69
C ASN A 253 -0.45 -2.93 15.23
N LYS A 254 0.14 -2.11 16.13
CA LYS A 254 1.34 -1.31 15.84
C LYS A 254 2.57 -2.15 15.43
N ARG A 255 2.75 -3.35 15.98
CA ARG A 255 3.82 -4.28 15.57
C ARG A 255 3.60 -4.73 14.13
N PHE A 256 2.37 -5.18 13.81
CA PHE A 256 2.02 -5.61 12.46
C PHE A 256 2.27 -4.49 11.44
N ILE A 257 1.77 -3.28 11.69
CA ILE A 257 1.98 -2.12 10.82
C ILE A 257 3.48 -1.86 10.63
N ARG A 258 4.26 -1.82 11.72
CA ARG A 258 5.70 -1.52 11.67
C ARG A 258 6.46 -2.55 10.83
N GLU A 259 6.29 -3.83 11.15
CA GLU A 259 7.04 -4.90 10.49
C GLU A 259 6.68 -5.00 9.00
N THR A 260 5.39 -4.93 8.65
CA THR A 260 4.92 -5.10 7.26
C THR A 260 5.25 -3.91 6.38
N THR A 261 5.01 -2.67 6.83
CA THR A 261 5.38 -1.47 6.06
C THR A 261 6.90 -1.36 5.86
N GLY A 262 7.68 -1.75 6.88
CA GLY A 262 9.14 -1.81 6.78
C GLY A 262 9.63 -2.87 5.80
N GLN A 263 9.02 -4.06 5.83
CA GLN A 263 9.30 -5.11 4.85
C GLN A 263 8.91 -4.67 3.43
N PHE A 264 7.78 -4.02 3.25
CA PHE A 264 7.36 -3.54 1.94
C PHE A 264 8.34 -2.49 1.39
N TYR A 265 8.73 -1.50 2.20
CA TYR A 265 9.69 -0.47 1.80
C TYR A 265 11.03 -1.07 1.35
N SER A 266 11.64 -1.88 2.23
CA SER A 266 12.94 -2.51 1.99
C SER A 266 12.93 -3.49 0.81
N ARG A 267 11.74 -3.95 0.39
CA ARG A 267 11.55 -4.85 -0.76
C ARG A 267 11.00 -4.16 -1.99
N ARG A 268 10.93 -2.82 -2.04
CA ARG A 268 10.25 -2.07 -3.12
C ARG A 268 10.72 -2.48 -4.52
N PHE A 269 12.00 -2.79 -4.66
CA PHE A 269 12.65 -3.19 -5.90
C PHE A 269 13.14 -4.65 -5.91
N VAL A 270 12.80 -5.42 -4.88
CA VAL A 270 13.06 -6.85 -4.84
C VAL A 270 12.02 -7.57 -5.70
N MET A 271 12.50 -8.50 -6.52
CA MET A 271 11.62 -9.37 -7.29
C MET A 271 10.87 -10.32 -6.34
N THR A 272 9.56 -10.15 -6.25
CA THR A 272 8.67 -11.09 -5.55
C THR A 272 8.33 -12.25 -6.47
N TYR A 273 8.46 -13.47 -5.97
CA TYR A 273 8.13 -14.68 -6.73
C TYR A 273 6.75 -15.23 -6.36
N PRO A 274 6.08 -15.94 -7.29
CA PRO A 274 4.91 -16.74 -6.93
C PRO A 274 5.19 -17.65 -5.74
N ASN A 275 4.19 -17.83 -4.88
CA ASN A 275 4.23 -18.61 -3.63
C ASN A 275 5.15 -18.08 -2.52
N GLU A 276 5.96 -17.04 -2.76
CA GLU A 276 6.83 -16.48 -1.72
C GLU A 276 6.00 -16.00 -0.51
N GLN A 277 6.35 -16.47 0.67
CA GLN A 277 5.69 -16.10 1.92
C GLN A 277 6.54 -15.10 2.67
N LEU A 278 5.99 -13.91 2.88
CA LEU A 278 6.66 -12.84 3.60
C LEU A 278 6.45 -13.01 5.12
N PRO A 279 7.52 -12.96 5.95
CA PRO A 279 7.42 -13.26 7.38
C PRO A 279 6.97 -12.09 8.26
N ALA A 280 7.01 -10.84 7.79
CA ALA A 280 6.76 -9.69 8.67
C ALA A 280 5.33 -9.69 9.21
N GLY A 281 5.19 -9.32 10.49
CA GLY A 281 3.90 -9.29 11.16
C GLY A 281 3.34 -10.66 11.53
N ARG A 282 4.03 -11.77 11.25
CA ARG A 282 3.53 -13.13 11.49
C ARG A 282 4.23 -13.83 12.67
N PRO A 283 3.59 -14.86 13.27
CA PRO A 283 2.15 -15.14 13.17
C PRO A 283 1.33 -14.15 14.01
N LEU A 284 0.06 -13.90 13.62
CA LEU A 284 -0.92 -13.17 14.44
C LEU A 284 -1.98 -14.11 15.03
N LYS A 285 -2.59 -14.92 14.16
CA LYS A 285 -3.63 -15.88 14.54
C LYS A 285 -3.31 -17.25 13.98
N MET A 286 -3.59 -18.28 14.77
CA MET A 286 -3.30 -19.67 14.43
C MET A 286 -4.57 -20.52 14.60
N ALA A 287 -4.74 -21.51 13.72
CA ALA A 287 -5.79 -22.50 13.88
C ALA A 287 -5.51 -23.41 15.10
N PRO A 288 -6.54 -24.01 15.73
CA PRO A 288 -6.36 -24.87 16.91
C PRO A 288 -5.38 -26.04 16.72
N ALA A 289 -5.27 -26.56 15.49
CA ALA A 289 -4.37 -27.66 15.14
C ALA A 289 -2.99 -27.20 14.62
N HIS A 290 -2.65 -25.91 14.74
CA HIS A 290 -1.42 -25.33 14.18
C HIS A 290 -0.15 -26.06 14.64
N ASP A 291 -0.02 -26.36 15.93
CA ASP A 291 1.19 -27.02 16.46
C ASP A 291 1.31 -28.47 15.95
N ALA A 292 0.18 -29.19 15.89
CA ALA A 292 0.13 -30.55 15.36
C ALA A 292 0.48 -30.59 13.87
N MET A 293 -0.06 -29.64 13.08
CA MET A 293 0.25 -29.52 11.66
C MET A 293 1.71 -29.11 11.43
N SER A 294 2.24 -28.19 12.24
CA SER A 294 3.65 -27.78 12.18
C SER A 294 4.59 -28.95 12.49
N ALA A 295 4.24 -29.80 13.47
CA ALA A 295 5.03 -30.98 13.83
C ALA A 295 5.17 -32.00 12.69
N VAL A 296 4.20 -32.06 11.77
CA VAL A 296 4.22 -32.93 10.58
C VAL A 296 4.66 -32.20 9.30
N GLY A 297 5.22 -30.99 9.43
CA GLY A 297 5.89 -30.31 8.33
C GLY A 297 5.03 -29.34 7.53
N CYS A 298 3.95 -28.82 8.10
CA CYS A 298 3.13 -27.79 7.46
C CYS A 298 3.98 -26.57 7.04
N LYS A 299 3.80 -26.14 5.79
CA LYS A 299 4.25 -24.85 5.27
C LYS A 299 3.11 -23.87 5.33
N TRP A 300 3.34 -22.77 6.03
CA TRP A 300 2.32 -21.81 6.38
C TRP A 300 2.29 -20.62 5.42
N GLY A 301 1.11 -20.36 4.89
CA GLY A 301 0.74 -19.09 4.28
C GLY A 301 -0.08 -18.26 5.25
N GLN A 302 -0.57 -17.12 4.77
CA GLN A 302 -1.39 -16.22 5.57
C GLN A 302 -2.61 -15.76 4.78
N SER A 303 -3.76 -15.73 5.45
CA SER A 303 -5.01 -15.17 4.92
C SER A 303 -5.71 -14.40 6.03
N TRP A 304 -5.92 -13.09 5.85
CA TRP A 304 -6.60 -12.21 6.81
C TRP A 304 -6.24 -12.45 8.29
N ASP A 305 -4.99 -12.21 8.70
CA ASP A 305 -4.37 -12.52 10.01
C ASP A 305 -4.13 -13.98 10.40
N LEU A 306 -4.77 -14.94 9.72
CA LEU A 306 -4.68 -16.36 10.05
C LEU A 306 -3.56 -17.07 9.29
N GLU A 307 -2.75 -17.83 10.01
CA GLU A 307 -1.85 -18.83 9.43
C GLU A 307 -2.68 -19.96 8.79
N VAL A 308 -2.51 -20.17 7.48
CA VAL A 308 -3.23 -21.19 6.71
C VAL A 308 -2.25 -22.23 6.13
N PRO A 309 -2.55 -23.54 6.21
CA PRO A 309 -1.70 -24.56 5.60
C PRO A 309 -1.66 -24.41 4.07
N LEU A 310 -0.46 -24.37 3.49
CA LEU A 310 -0.26 -24.41 2.04
C LEU A 310 -0.04 -25.84 1.54
N TYR A 311 0.85 -26.56 2.21
CA TYR A 311 1.20 -27.96 1.96
C TYR A 311 2.07 -28.48 3.12
N PHE A 312 2.39 -29.77 3.12
CA PHE A 312 3.18 -30.46 4.12
C PHE A 312 4.44 -31.04 3.48
N ALA A 313 5.60 -30.68 4.03
CA ALA A 313 6.88 -31.07 3.47
C ALA A 313 7.80 -31.72 4.53
N PRO A 314 8.78 -32.54 4.10
CA PRO A 314 9.76 -33.11 5.01
C PRO A 314 10.50 -32.04 5.84
N LYS A 315 10.93 -32.41 7.05
CA LYS A 315 11.69 -31.52 7.93
C LYS A 315 12.93 -30.97 7.20
N GLY A 316 13.11 -29.66 7.26
CA GLY A 316 14.23 -28.97 6.61
C GLY A 316 14.02 -28.66 5.12
N PHE A 317 12.87 -29.02 4.53
CA PHE A 317 12.52 -28.57 3.20
C PHE A 317 12.32 -27.05 3.18
N GLU A 318 12.91 -26.37 2.21
CA GLU A 318 12.64 -24.97 1.89
C GLU A 318 12.28 -24.88 0.40
N GLU A 319 11.18 -24.19 0.11
CA GLU A 319 10.80 -23.95 -1.27
C GLU A 319 11.74 -22.91 -1.88
N VAL A 320 12.31 -23.24 -3.03
CA VAL A 320 13.09 -22.31 -3.84
C VAL A 320 12.10 -21.61 -4.77
N PRO A 321 11.86 -20.30 -4.60
CA PRO A 321 10.89 -19.60 -5.42
C PRO A 321 11.28 -19.61 -6.91
N SER A 322 10.28 -19.65 -7.78
CA SER A 322 10.49 -19.72 -9.22
C SER A 322 9.32 -19.08 -9.97
N LEU A 323 9.60 -18.52 -11.16
CA LEU A 323 8.57 -18.17 -12.13
C LEU A 323 7.96 -19.39 -12.84
N LYS A 324 8.52 -20.59 -12.59
CA LYS A 324 8.04 -21.87 -13.10
C LYS A 324 7.61 -22.75 -11.91
N ARG A 325 7.53 -24.06 -12.12
CA ARG A 325 7.34 -25.02 -11.03
C ARG A 325 8.54 -24.94 -10.07
N SER A 326 8.26 -24.74 -8.80
CA SER A 326 9.25 -24.81 -7.73
C SER A 326 9.58 -26.27 -7.38
N ASN A 327 10.56 -26.45 -6.49
CA ASN A 327 10.89 -27.75 -5.90
C ASN A 327 9.76 -28.32 -4.99
N ALA A 328 8.69 -27.58 -4.73
CA ALA A 328 7.50 -28.07 -4.01
C ALA A 328 6.50 -28.82 -4.90
N HIS A 329 6.65 -28.77 -6.24
CA HIS A 329 5.64 -29.29 -7.17
C HIS A 329 5.30 -30.77 -6.95
N GLU A 330 6.29 -31.63 -6.78
CA GLU A 330 6.06 -33.07 -6.56
C GLU A 330 5.50 -33.38 -5.18
N ILE A 331 5.81 -32.56 -4.17
CA ILE A 331 5.27 -32.68 -2.81
C ILE A 331 3.77 -32.41 -2.83
N VAL A 332 3.35 -31.28 -3.40
CA VAL A 332 1.93 -30.93 -3.55
C VAL A 332 1.22 -31.95 -4.46
N GLY A 333 1.90 -32.41 -5.52
CA GLY A 333 1.38 -33.44 -6.40
C GLY A 333 1.09 -34.77 -5.68
N GLU A 334 1.90 -35.14 -4.70
CA GLU A 334 1.66 -36.30 -3.84
C GLU A 334 0.41 -36.10 -2.98
N GLU A 335 0.24 -34.94 -2.33
CA GLU A 335 -0.97 -34.66 -1.54
C GLU A 335 -2.24 -34.78 -2.39
N CYS A 336 -2.24 -34.21 -3.60
CA CYS A 336 -3.35 -34.34 -4.53
C CYS A 336 -3.64 -35.81 -4.89
N ARG A 337 -2.59 -36.62 -5.12
CA ARG A 337 -2.73 -38.05 -5.43
C ARG A 337 -3.29 -38.82 -4.23
N VAL A 338 -2.81 -38.55 -3.03
CA VAL A 338 -3.31 -39.15 -1.78
C VAL A 338 -4.78 -38.82 -1.56
N VAL A 339 -5.21 -37.57 -1.75
CA VAL A 339 -6.62 -37.18 -1.64
C VAL A 339 -7.47 -37.92 -2.68
N ARG A 340 -6.97 -38.07 -3.92
CA ARG A 340 -7.70 -38.73 -5.01
C ARG A 340 -7.88 -40.23 -4.78
N SER A 341 -6.88 -40.91 -4.22
CA SER A 341 -6.90 -42.38 -4.04
C SER A 341 -7.12 -42.82 -2.59
N GLY A 342 -7.33 -41.89 -1.67
CA GLY A 342 -7.41 -42.15 -0.23
C GLY A 342 -8.29 -41.12 0.50
N VAL A 343 -7.81 -40.65 1.64
CA VAL A 343 -8.52 -39.66 2.48
C VAL A 343 -7.52 -38.56 2.86
N GLY A 344 -7.92 -37.31 2.67
CA GLY A 344 -7.18 -36.15 3.15
C GLY A 344 -8.00 -35.34 4.15
N LEU A 345 -7.31 -34.66 5.05
CA LEU A 345 -7.89 -33.68 5.96
C LEU A 345 -7.46 -32.30 5.51
N LEU A 346 -8.43 -31.41 5.27
CA LEU A 346 -8.18 -30.01 4.93
C LEU A 346 -8.60 -29.14 6.11
N ASP A 347 -7.70 -28.25 6.55
CA ASP A 347 -8.09 -27.21 7.50
C ASP A 347 -8.91 -26.13 6.77
N ILE A 348 -10.16 -25.98 7.20
CA ILE A 348 -11.12 -25.04 6.64
C ILE A 348 -11.38 -23.84 7.57
N THR A 349 -10.55 -23.66 8.62
CA THR A 349 -10.69 -22.59 9.61
C THR A 349 -10.66 -21.19 8.99
N GLY A 350 -9.93 -21.04 7.88
CA GLY A 350 -9.76 -19.77 7.16
C GLY A 350 -10.98 -19.29 6.37
N PHE A 351 -12.04 -20.09 6.23
CA PHE A 351 -13.26 -19.58 5.59
C PHE A 351 -14.01 -18.60 6.50
N SER A 352 -14.40 -17.47 5.90
CA SER A 352 -15.35 -16.52 6.49
C SER A 352 -16.68 -17.22 6.77
N ARG A 353 -17.22 -17.03 7.97
CA ARG A 353 -18.48 -17.60 8.42
C ARG A 353 -19.36 -16.48 8.94
N PHE A 354 -20.53 -16.34 8.33
CA PHE A 354 -21.52 -15.33 8.71
C PHE A 354 -22.81 -16.03 9.14
N GLU A 355 -23.37 -15.59 10.25
CA GLU A 355 -24.71 -15.98 10.69
C GLU A 355 -25.66 -14.80 10.48
N VAL A 356 -26.75 -15.01 9.75
CA VAL A 356 -27.79 -14.01 9.49
C VAL A 356 -29.08 -14.50 10.13
N SER A 357 -29.63 -13.73 11.06
CA SER A 357 -30.82 -14.09 11.82
C SER A 357 -31.78 -12.91 11.95
N GLY A 358 -33.04 -13.19 12.30
CA GLY A 358 -34.11 -12.20 12.42
C GLY A 358 -35.29 -12.46 11.45
N PRO A 359 -36.44 -11.79 11.69
CA PRO A 359 -37.66 -12.04 10.92
C PRO A 359 -37.54 -11.73 9.42
N GLU A 360 -36.61 -10.85 9.03
CA GLU A 360 -36.40 -10.42 7.64
C GLU A 360 -35.15 -11.06 6.98
N ALA A 361 -34.46 -11.98 7.66
CA ALA A 361 -33.20 -12.56 7.19
C ALA A 361 -33.33 -13.21 5.80
N GLN A 362 -34.40 -13.99 5.58
CA GLN A 362 -34.65 -14.64 4.30
C GLN A 362 -34.89 -13.62 3.17
N ALA A 363 -35.72 -12.60 3.43
CA ALA A 363 -36.03 -11.58 2.43
C ALA A 363 -34.78 -10.76 2.06
N TRP A 364 -33.94 -10.43 3.06
CA TRP A 364 -32.69 -9.74 2.82
C TRP A 364 -31.69 -10.59 2.03
N LEU A 365 -31.49 -11.87 2.39
CA LEU A 365 -30.61 -12.76 1.64
C LEU A 365 -31.09 -12.98 0.19
N ASP A 366 -32.40 -13.06 -0.04
CA ASP A 366 -32.99 -13.22 -1.38
C ASP A 366 -32.79 -11.97 -2.25
N HIS A 367 -32.66 -10.79 -1.62
CA HIS A 367 -32.30 -9.56 -2.31
C HIS A 367 -30.80 -9.49 -2.66
N VAL A 368 -29.93 -9.97 -1.77
CA VAL A 368 -28.46 -9.90 -1.94
C VAL A 368 -27.95 -10.98 -2.89
N MET A 369 -28.48 -12.19 -2.82
CA MET A 369 -27.98 -13.35 -3.57
C MET A 369 -28.66 -13.46 -4.93
N ALA A 370 -27.89 -13.66 -6.01
CA ALA A 370 -28.45 -13.88 -7.34
C ALA A 370 -29.10 -15.27 -7.51
N SER A 371 -28.74 -16.24 -6.66
CA SER A 371 -29.29 -17.59 -6.66
C SER A 371 -30.48 -17.74 -5.72
N ARG A 372 -31.41 -18.65 -6.05
CA ARG A 372 -32.48 -19.05 -5.12
C ARG A 372 -31.88 -19.56 -3.82
N LEU A 373 -32.41 -19.06 -2.70
CA LEU A 373 -32.01 -19.55 -1.38
C LEU A 373 -32.38 -21.04 -1.22
N PRO A 374 -31.49 -21.85 -0.63
CA PRO A 374 -31.81 -23.24 -0.32
C PRO A 374 -32.90 -23.33 0.76
N GLY A 375 -33.62 -24.46 0.77
CA GLY A 375 -34.53 -24.77 1.88
C GLY A 375 -33.75 -25.11 3.17
N PRO A 376 -34.41 -25.17 4.34
CA PRO A 376 -33.75 -25.53 5.59
C PRO A 376 -32.98 -26.86 5.51
N GLY A 377 -31.74 -26.86 6.02
CA GLY A 377 -30.87 -28.04 6.07
C GLY A 377 -30.16 -28.39 4.77
N ARG A 378 -30.09 -27.45 3.80
CA ARG A 378 -29.48 -27.66 2.49
C ARG A 378 -28.41 -26.65 2.13
#